data_AF-A0A9P6P1B2-F1
#
_entry.id   AF-A0A9P6P1B2-F1
#
_cell.length_a   1.000
_cell.length_b   1.000
_cell.length_c   1.000
_cell.angle_alpha   90.00
_cell.angle_beta   90.00
_cell.angle_gamma   90.00
#
_symmetry.space_group_name_H-M   'P 1'
#
loop_
_entity.id
_entity.type
_entity.pdbx_description
1 polymer ?
#
loop_
_entity_poly.entity_id
_entity_poly.type
_entity_poly.pdbx_seq_one_letter_code
_entity_poly.pdbx_strand_id
1 'polypeptide(L)'
;MKRLIETVAASIAVCLPLLAAPPVRAATSTIHVVAAENFYGELVRELGGPHVSVTSILSNPDQDPHLFEASPKTARALAAAQLVVYNGADYDPWLPKLLAASRATQPQRTKIIAAELVGKKPGDNPHLWYLPRTMPAVAHAVSAFLMQADPANKADYDTRLTQFIDSLKPIDEKIAALKQRYQGVPVTATEPVFGYMADAIGLTMRNQRFQLSTMNETEPSATDIAALERDLKTRQPGKRHIDPPAAEDRATVARAGRARHRNAAAQQDVPAMDARAARRTGKGIARTDSMSDPAIEFDRVTLELGGRRILDDVSFSVDGGQFVGVLGPNGAGKTTLMRALLGLVPLAAGRLHALGQPVTRGNPAIGYMPQVRSTPAARRVSGRNFVACAVDGHRWGITLARGGTRRAVDKALSIVGASALAERPLAELSGGERQRLLLAQCLLGQPRLLLLDEPLISLDPSHQSGVVALVRQIQREFGITVLFTAHELNPLLNAIDRVLYLGSGRAALGTVDEVITPPILSRLYGAPIDVMRLAGRIFVMSGGVEIEKHDHAHEDDADLGHGHEHAQDHGHDHASHQRGLARSGARDA
;
A
#
# COMPACT_ATOMS: atom_id res chain seq x y z
N MET A 1 -49.43 51.99 -73.44
CA MET A 1 -50.04 50.99 -74.35
C MET A 1 -48.92 50.40 -75.19
N LYS A 2 -48.81 49.06 -75.17
CA LYS A 2 -47.79 48.18 -75.77
C LYS A 2 -46.47 47.99 -74.99
N ARG A 3 -46.48 46.86 -74.25
CA ARG A 3 -45.44 45.80 -74.18
C ARG A 3 -44.18 46.15 -73.37
N LEU A 4 -43.86 45.48 -72.25
CA LEU A 4 -43.69 44.04 -72.02
C LEU A 4 -42.59 43.47 -72.92
N ILE A 5 -41.56 42.90 -72.27
CA ILE A 5 -40.44 42.09 -72.81
C ILE A 5 -39.16 42.90 -73.06
N GLU A 6 -38.04 42.40 -72.54
CA GLU A 6 -36.65 42.89 -72.62
C GLU A 6 -36.18 43.92 -71.59
N THR A 7 -35.99 43.49 -70.34
CA THR A 7 -34.73 43.73 -69.61
C THR A 7 -34.64 42.82 -68.37
N VAL A 8 -34.54 41.52 -68.64
CA VAL A 8 -34.01 40.53 -67.69
C VAL A 8 -32.65 40.11 -68.23
N ALA A 9 -31.58 40.69 -67.68
CA ALA A 9 -30.27 40.07 -67.54
C ALA A 9 -29.33 41.05 -66.84
N ALA A 10 -28.53 40.53 -65.90
CA ALA A 10 -27.46 41.21 -65.16
C ALA A 10 -27.88 41.99 -63.90
N SER A 11 -28.16 41.25 -62.82
CA SER A 11 -27.69 41.56 -61.45
C SER A 11 -27.96 40.40 -60.49
N ILE A 12 -27.30 39.25 -60.72
CA ILE A 12 -27.08 38.21 -59.71
C ILE A 12 -25.59 37.84 -59.79
N ALA A 13 -24.77 38.67 -59.15
CA ALA A 13 -23.35 38.41 -58.94
C ALA A 13 -23.15 38.01 -57.47
N VAL A 14 -23.02 36.71 -57.27
CA VAL A 14 -22.05 36.04 -56.39
C VAL A 14 -21.57 36.82 -55.17
N CYS A 15 -22.08 36.45 -54.00
CA CYS A 15 -21.28 36.41 -52.78
C CYS A 15 -21.83 35.29 -51.89
N LEU A 16 -21.34 34.07 -52.13
CA LEU A 16 -21.52 32.94 -51.22
C LEU A 16 -20.76 33.27 -49.93
N PRO A 17 -21.40 33.36 -48.75
CA PRO A 17 -20.63 33.20 -47.53
C PRO A 17 -20.28 31.72 -47.43
N LEU A 18 -18.99 31.40 -47.53
CA LEU A 18 -18.46 30.14 -47.04
C LEU A 18 -18.92 30.00 -45.58
N LEU A 19 -19.97 29.22 -45.32
CA LEU A 19 -20.16 28.62 -44.01
C LEU A 19 -19.04 27.59 -43.86
N ALA A 20 -17.88 28.06 -43.37
CA ALA A 20 -16.94 27.18 -42.73
C ALA A 20 -17.69 26.55 -41.55
N ALA A 21 -18.11 25.29 -41.71
CA ALA A 21 -18.45 24.47 -40.56
C ALA A 21 -17.29 24.62 -39.56
N PRO A 22 -17.56 24.84 -38.26
CA PRO A 22 -16.48 24.80 -37.28
C PRO A 22 -15.73 23.48 -37.49
N PRO A 23 -14.39 23.47 -37.44
CA PRO A 23 -13.67 22.22 -37.57
C PRO A 23 -14.27 21.29 -36.53
N VAL A 24 -14.88 20.20 -37.01
CA VAL A 24 -15.24 19.08 -36.16
C VAL A 24 -13.91 18.67 -35.56
N ARG A 25 -13.66 19.08 -34.32
CA ARG A 25 -12.58 18.53 -33.51
C ARG A 25 -12.85 17.04 -33.55
N ALA A 26 -12.03 16.32 -34.32
CA ALA A 26 -11.97 14.87 -34.23
C ALA A 26 -11.90 14.57 -32.73
N ALA A 27 -12.90 13.83 -32.22
CA ALA A 27 -12.83 13.35 -30.86
C ALA A 27 -11.51 12.60 -30.76
N THR A 28 -10.53 13.17 -30.08
CA THR A 28 -9.26 12.51 -29.78
C THR A 28 -9.61 11.24 -29.03
N SER A 29 -9.64 10.11 -29.72
CA SER A 29 -9.98 8.82 -29.15
C SER A 29 -8.87 8.46 -28.18
N THR A 30 -9.10 8.73 -26.90
CA THR A 30 -8.14 8.44 -25.84
C THR A 30 -7.92 6.93 -25.76
N ILE A 31 -6.67 6.49 -25.81
CA ILE A 31 -6.33 5.07 -25.69
C ILE A 31 -6.50 4.65 -24.24
N HIS A 32 -7.39 3.70 -23.98
CA HIS A 32 -7.61 3.16 -22.65
C HIS A 32 -6.59 2.06 -22.34
N VAL A 33 -5.79 2.29 -21.31
CA VAL A 33 -4.74 1.37 -20.86
C VAL A 33 -5.02 0.95 -19.42
N VAL A 34 -4.83 -0.34 -19.13
CA VAL A 34 -4.76 -0.83 -17.76
C VAL A 34 -3.35 -1.31 -17.48
N ALA A 35 -2.76 -0.84 -16.38
CA ALA A 35 -1.52 -1.37 -15.86
C ALA A 35 -1.83 -2.17 -14.58
N ALA A 36 -1.28 -3.36 -14.45
CA ALA A 36 -1.43 -4.12 -13.21
C ALA A 36 -0.77 -3.37 -12.05
N GLU A 37 0.44 -2.87 -12.23
CA GLU A 37 1.19 -2.10 -11.24
C GLU A 37 1.20 -0.58 -11.52
N ASN A 38 1.38 0.23 -10.49
CA ASN A 38 1.43 1.69 -10.60
C ASN A 38 2.58 2.20 -11.46
N PHE A 39 3.78 1.65 -11.31
CA PHE A 39 4.98 2.11 -12.01
C PHE A 39 4.90 1.85 -13.53
N TYR A 40 4.34 0.73 -13.98
CA TYR A 40 4.01 0.56 -15.39
C TYR A 40 2.94 1.55 -15.86
N GLY A 41 1.98 1.86 -14.98
CA GLY A 41 0.98 2.89 -15.27
C GLY A 41 1.58 4.30 -15.41
N GLU A 42 2.57 4.65 -14.59
CA GLU A 42 3.30 5.92 -14.68
C GLU A 42 4.13 5.99 -15.96
N LEU A 43 4.87 4.93 -16.30
CA LEU A 43 5.58 4.79 -17.56
C LEU A 43 4.65 5.01 -18.76
N VAL A 44 3.46 4.37 -18.78
CA VAL A 44 2.50 4.56 -19.88
C VAL A 44 1.99 6.00 -19.93
N ARG A 45 1.74 6.66 -18.78
CA ARG A 45 1.30 8.06 -18.75
C ARG A 45 2.37 9.00 -19.28
N GLU A 46 3.64 8.74 -18.96
CA GLU A 46 4.76 9.55 -19.43
C GLU A 46 4.93 9.45 -20.95
N LEU A 47 4.85 8.22 -21.49
CA LEU A 47 4.99 7.93 -22.91
C LEU A 47 3.76 8.35 -23.73
N GLY A 48 2.55 8.15 -23.21
CA GLY A 48 1.31 8.43 -23.93
C GLY A 48 0.76 9.85 -23.74
N GLY A 49 1.22 10.57 -22.72
CA GLY A 49 0.81 11.95 -22.44
C GLY A 49 -0.72 12.12 -22.38
N PRO A 50 -1.29 13.15 -23.03
CA PRO A 50 -2.74 13.41 -23.01
C PRO A 50 -3.55 12.44 -23.87
N HIS A 51 -2.90 11.56 -24.64
CA HIS A 51 -3.57 10.65 -25.57
C HIS A 51 -3.97 9.32 -24.93
N VAL A 52 -3.52 9.05 -23.70
CA VAL A 52 -3.82 7.82 -22.97
C VAL A 52 -4.65 8.08 -21.71
N SER A 53 -5.52 7.13 -21.38
CA SER A 53 -6.24 7.04 -20.12
C SER A 53 -5.79 5.79 -19.40
N VAL A 54 -5.02 5.96 -18.32
CA VAL A 54 -4.36 4.84 -17.64
C VAL A 54 -5.02 4.55 -16.29
N THR A 55 -5.48 3.31 -16.12
CA THR A 55 -5.96 2.77 -14.84
C THR A 55 -4.93 1.80 -14.28
N SER A 56 -4.37 2.08 -13.11
CA SER A 56 -3.48 1.16 -12.40
C SER A 56 -4.30 0.33 -11.40
N ILE A 57 -4.05 -0.99 -11.31
CA ILE A 57 -4.82 -1.90 -10.43
C ILE A 57 -4.21 -1.93 -9.03
N LEU A 58 -2.94 -2.30 -8.93
CA LEU A 58 -2.11 -2.28 -7.73
C LEU A 58 -1.46 -0.90 -7.64
N SER A 59 -2.10 -0.04 -6.86
CA SER A 59 -1.60 1.32 -6.59
C SER A 59 -0.79 1.42 -5.29
N ASN A 60 -0.73 0.34 -4.50
CA ASN A 60 0.04 0.26 -3.27
C ASN A 60 1.23 -0.71 -3.47
N PRO A 61 2.49 -0.26 -3.34
CA PRO A 61 3.66 -1.13 -3.49
C PRO A 61 3.78 -2.19 -2.39
N ASP A 62 3.12 -1.99 -1.23
CA ASP A 62 3.12 -2.94 -0.11
C ASP A 62 1.92 -3.91 -0.16
N GLN A 63 1.06 -3.80 -1.17
CA GLN A 63 -0.03 -4.75 -1.35
C GLN A 63 0.53 -6.02 -1.98
N ASP A 64 0.43 -7.14 -1.24
CA ASP A 64 0.74 -8.45 -1.79
C ASP A 64 -0.14 -8.71 -3.03
N PRO A 65 0.48 -8.84 -4.23
CA PRO A 65 -0.25 -9.05 -5.45
C PRO A 65 -0.89 -10.46 -5.52
N HIS A 66 -0.41 -11.44 -4.76
CA HIS A 66 -0.98 -12.80 -4.69
C HIS A 66 -2.29 -12.85 -3.88
N LEU A 67 -2.48 -11.90 -2.96
CA LEU A 67 -3.70 -11.75 -2.16
C LEU A 67 -4.72 -10.80 -2.81
N PHE A 68 -4.49 -10.38 -4.05
CA PHE A 68 -5.38 -9.44 -4.74
C PHE A 68 -6.75 -10.07 -5.07
N GLU A 69 -7.82 -9.44 -4.59
CA GLU A 69 -9.20 -9.78 -4.96
C GLU A 69 -9.78 -8.75 -5.95
N ALA A 70 -10.29 -9.23 -7.08
CA ALA A 70 -10.73 -8.38 -8.18
C ALA A 70 -12.08 -7.70 -7.88
N SER A 71 -12.13 -6.36 -8.02
CA SER A 71 -13.37 -5.61 -7.89
C SER A 71 -14.18 -5.54 -9.22
N PRO A 72 -15.50 -5.33 -9.18
CA PRO A 72 -16.30 -5.06 -10.40
C PRO A 72 -15.81 -3.84 -11.19
N LYS A 73 -15.16 -2.87 -10.54
CA LYS A 73 -14.54 -1.72 -11.19
C LYS A 73 -13.32 -2.14 -12.02
N THR A 74 -12.48 -3.03 -11.47
CA THR A 74 -11.31 -3.59 -12.16
C THR A 74 -11.72 -4.39 -13.39
N ALA A 75 -12.77 -5.22 -13.28
CA ALA A 75 -13.30 -5.98 -14.40
C ALA A 75 -13.80 -5.09 -15.55
N ARG A 76 -14.51 -4.00 -15.23
CA ARG A 76 -14.95 -3.02 -16.25
C ARG A 76 -13.79 -2.28 -16.91
N ALA A 77 -12.78 -1.88 -16.13
CA ALA A 77 -11.60 -1.22 -16.67
C ALA A 77 -10.85 -2.15 -17.65
N LEU A 78 -10.63 -3.41 -17.26
CA LEU A 78 -10.02 -4.41 -18.13
C LEU A 78 -10.85 -4.63 -19.40
N ALA A 79 -12.18 -4.75 -19.29
CA ALA A 79 -13.07 -4.95 -20.43
C ALA A 79 -13.00 -3.84 -21.49
N ALA A 80 -12.62 -2.62 -21.10
CA ALA A 80 -12.48 -1.45 -21.98
C ALA A 80 -11.02 -1.16 -22.41
N ALA A 81 -10.02 -1.84 -21.84
CA ALA A 81 -8.60 -1.55 -22.06
C ALA A 81 -8.06 -2.09 -23.40
N GLN A 82 -7.65 -1.20 -24.30
CA GLN A 82 -7.01 -1.56 -25.57
C GLN A 82 -5.60 -2.12 -25.37
N LEU A 83 -4.91 -1.67 -24.32
CA LEU A 83 -3.61 -2.17 -23.87
C LEU A 83 -3.67 -2.59 -22.41
N VAL A 84 -3.07 -3.73 -22.09
CA VAL A 84 -2.80 -4.14 -20.72
C VAL A 84 -1.31 -4.40 -20.53
N VAL A 85 -0.71 -3.72 -19.55
CA VAL A 85 0.71 -3.86 -19.18
C VAL A 85 0.79 -4.48 -17.80
N TYR A 86 1.59 -5.53 -17.65
CA TYR A 86 1.72 -6.24 -16.38
C TYR A 86 3.06 -6.96 -16.25
N ASN A 87 3.38 -7.41 -15.04
CA ASN A 87 4.71 -7.91 -14.69
C ASN A 87 4.96 -9.32 -15.22
N GLY A 88 4.07 -10.28 -14.96
CA GLY A 88 4.32 -11.70 -15.20
C GLY A 88 5.31 -12.30 -14.19
N ALA A 89 5.92 -13.45 -14.55
CA ALA A 89 6.81 -14.22 -13.66
C ALA A 89 6.15 -14.56 -12.31
N ASP A 90 4.88 -14.95 -12.34
CA ASP A 90 4.02 -15.25 -11.18
C ASP A 90 3.71 -14.09 -10.24
N TYR A 91 4.15 -12.86 -10.51
CA TYR A 91 3.84 -11.70 -9.66
C TYR A 91 2.35 -11.35 -9.64
N ASP A 92 1.67 -11.48 -10.77
CA ASP A 92 0.28 -11.08 -10.98
C ASP A 92 -0.59 -12.23 -11.52
N PRO A 93 -0.67 -13.38 -10.80
CA PRO A 93 -1.25 -14.62 -11.31
C PRO A 93 -2.77 -14.53 -11.51
N TRP A 94 -3.42 -13.54 -10.91
CA TRP A 94 -4.84 -13.24 -11.05
C TRP A 94 -5.19 -12.60 -12.39
N LEU A 95 -4.26 -11.84 -13.00
CA LEU A 95 -4.58 -11.03 -14.17
C LEU A 95 -4.88 -11.85 -15.43
N PRO A 96 -4.12 -12.92 -15.79
CA PRO A 96 -4.45 -13.75 -16.94
C PRO A 96 -5.87 -14.33 -16.89
N LYS A 97 -6.35 -14.71 -15.70
CA LYS A 97 -7.71 -15.22 -15.47
C LYS A 97 -8.77 -14.14 -15.74
N LEU A 98 -8.55 -12.91 -15.26
CA LEU A 98 -9.45 -11.78 -15.53
C LEU A 98 -9.45 -11.34 -17.01
N LEU A 99 -8.30 -11.44 -17.69
CA LEU A 99 -8.19 -11.16 -19.11
C LEU A 99 -8.97 -12.20 -19.94
N ALA A 100 -8.91 -13.48 -19.56
CA ALA A 100 -9.70 -14.52 -20.22
C ALA A 100 -11.20 -14.28 -20.08
N ALA A 101 -11.67 -13.86 -18.89
CA ALA A 101 -13.08 -13.55 -18.62
C ALA A 101 -13.62 -12.34 -19.40
N SER A 102 -12.75 -11.41 -19.82
CA SER A 102 -13.10 -10.20 -20.56
C SER A 102 -12.75 -10.25 -22.05
N ARG A 103 -12.41 -11.43 -22.58
CA ARG A 103 -12.00 -11.60 -23.98
C ARG A 103 -13.11 -11.25 -24.98
N ALA A 104 -14.37 -11.56 -24.65
CA ALA A 104 -15.51 -11.32 -25.52
C ALA A 104 -15.79 -9.83 -25.76
N THR A 105 -15.45 -8.95 -24.79
CA THR A 105 -15.71 -7.51 -24.90
C THR A 105 -14.63 -6.77 -25.67
N GLN A 106 -13.43 -7.35 -25.81
CA GLN A 106 -12.30 -6.69 -26.47
C GLN A 106 -11.32 -7.70 -27.08
N PRO A 107 -11.65 -8.28 -28.24
CA PRO A 107 -10.87 -9.36 -28.83
C PRO A 107 -9.49 -8.94 -29.35
N GLN A 108 -9.30 -7.64 -29.63
CA GLN A 108 -8.06 -7.06 -30.18
C GLN A 108 -7.16 -6.41 -29.10
N ARG A 109 -7.34 -6.76 -27.82
CA ARG A 109 -6.54 -6.20 -26.73
C ARG A 109 -5.08 -6.64 -26.83
N THR A 110 -4.17 -5.68 -26.86
CA THR A 110 -2.73 -5.95 -26.77
C THR A 110 -2.33 -6.17 -25.32
N LYS A 111 -1.44 -7.13 -25.10
CA LYS A 111 -0.83 -7.41 -23.80
C LYS A 111 0.67 -7.17 -23.88
N ILE A 112 1.21 -6.46 -22.90
CA ILE A 112 2.65 -6.30 -22.72
C ILE A 112 3.00 -6.92 -21.38
N ILE A 113 3.82 -7.96 -21.42
CA ILE A 113 4.20 -8.76 -20.26
C ILE A 113 5.68 -8.53 -20.03
N ALA A 114 6.04 -7.83 -18.95
CA ALA A 114 7.41 -7.42 -18.71
C ALA A 114 8.36 -8.63 -18.66
N ALA A 115 7.94 -9.73 -18.02
CA ALA A 115 8.68 -10.98 -17.96
C ALA A 115 9.07 -11.52 -19.35
N GLU A 116 8.13 -11.53 -20.30
CA GLU A 116 8.39 -12.02 -21.66
C GLU A 116 9.41 -11.15 -22.39
N LEU A 117 9.30 -9.82 -22.23
CA LEU A 117 10.22 -8.87 -22.87
C LEU A 117 11.68 -9.03 -22.40
N VAL A 118 11.89 -9.50 -21.17
CA VAL A 118 13.23 -9.67 -20.59
C VAL A 118 13.69 -11.12 -20.45
N GLY A 119 12.93 -12.06 -21.01
CA GLY A 119 13.23 -13.50 -21.03
C GLY A 119 13.10 -14.17 -19.67
N LYS A 120 12.13 -13.75 -18.86
CA LYS A 120 11.82 -14.31 -17.54
C LYS A 120 10.54 -15.15 -17.58
N LYS A 121 10.49 -16.18 -16.74
CA LYS A 121 9.41 -17.18 -16.70
C LYS A 121 8.86 -17.36 -15.28
N PRO A 122 7.68 -17.99 -15.13
CA PRO A 122 7.18 -18.47 -13.85
C PRO A 122 8.27 -19.18 -13.02
N GLY A 123 8.32 -18.88 -11.72
CA GLY A 123 9.35 -19.34 -10.78
C GLY A 123 10.68 -18.58 -10.80
N ASP A 124 10.93 -17.69 -11.78
CA ASP A 124 12.05 -16.75 -11.68
C ASP A 124 11.75 -15.65 -10.66
N ASN A 125 12.77 -14.91 -10.24
CA ASN A 125 12.59 -13.72 -9.41
C ASN A 125 11.66 -12.69 -10.12
N PRO A 126 10.48 -12.36 -9.54
CA PRO A 126 9.48 -11.49 -10.15
C PRO A 126 9.79 -9.99 -10.04
N HIS A 127 10.84 -9.59 -9.32
CA HIS A 127 11.16 -8.17 -9.05
C HIS A 127 11.84 -7.50 -10.25
N LEU A 128 11.19 -7.56 -11.41
CA LEU A 128 11.75 -7.21 -12.73
C LEU A 128 12.11 -5.73 -12.84
N TRP A 129 11.53 -4.85 -12.04
CA TRP A 129 11.87 -3.43 -12.02
C TRP A 129 13.31 -3.16 -11.53
N TYR A 130 13.94 -4.10 -10.82
CA TYR A 130 15.36 -4.04 -10.48
C TYR A 130 16.28 -4.56 -11.60
N LEU A 131 15.74 -5.18 -12.64
CA LEU A 131 16.51 -5.58 -13.82
C LEU A 131 16.62 -4.40 -14.78
N PRO A 132 17.81 -3.81 -15.03
CA PRO A 132 17.93 -2.52 -15.72
C PRO A 132 17.30 -2.48 -17.12
N ARG A 133 17.28 -3.61 -17.82
CA ARG A 133 16.69 -3.71 -19.17
C ARG A 133 15.16 -3.73 -19.20
N THR A 134 14.48 -3.89 -18.07
CA THR A 134 13.00 -4.06 -18.03
C THR A 134 12.28 -2.78 -18.42
N MET A 135 12.54 -1.66 -17.77
CA MET A 135 11.83 -0.40 -18.05
C MET A 135 12.06 0.10 -19.50
N PRO A 136 13.29 0.05 -20.05
CA PRO A 136 13.52 0.32 -21.47
C PRO A 136 12.70 -0.59 -22.40
N ALA A 137 12.70 -1.90 -22.15
CA ALA A 137 11.98 -2.86 -22.99
C ALA A 137 10.47 -2.61 -22.96
N VAL A 138 9.89 -2.38 -21.77
CA VAL A 138 8.47 -2.04 -21.62
C VAL A 138 8.17 -0.71 -22.30
N ALA A 139 9.03 0.31 -22.18
CA ALA A 139 8.83 1.61 -22.83
C ALA A 139 8.83 1.51 -24.36
N HIS A 140 9.74 0.73 -24.94
CA HIS A 140 9.76 0.47 -26.38
C HIS A 140 8.49 -0.26 -26.83
N ALA A 141 8.06 -1.30 -26.10
CA ALA A 141 6.86 -2.06 -26.44
C ALA A 141 5.58 -1.19 -26.34
N VAL A 142 5.46 -0.38 -25.28
CA VAL A 142 4.34 0.55 -25.10
C VAL A 142 4.32 1.59 -26.22
N SER A 143 5.46 2.21 -26.52
CA SER A 143 5.54 3.22 -27.57
C SER A 143 5.24 2.63 -28.95
N ALA A 144 5.72 1.42 -29.26
CA ALA A 144 5.39 0.73 -30.50
C ALA A 144 3.87 0.50 -30.64
N PHE A 145 3.21 0.08 -29.56
CA PHE A 145 1.76 -0.04 -29.54
C PHE A 145 1.06 1.31 -29.75
N LEU A 146 1.49 2.37 -29.04
CA LEU A 146 0.88 3.70 -29.16
C LEU A 146 1.01 4.27 -30.58
N MET A 147 2.17 4.12 -31.21
CA MET A 147 2.40 4.56 -32.60
C MET A 147 1.57 3.78 -33.62
N GLN A 148 1.24 2.51 -33.33
CA GLN A 148 0.36 1.70 -34.18
C GLN A 148 -1.12 2.05 -33.96
N ALA A 149 -1.53 2.24 -32.70
CA ALA A 149 -2.92 2.51 -32.32
C ALA A 149 -3.35 3.95 -32.62
N ASP A 150 -2.41 4.90 -32.59
CA ASP A 150 -2.64 6.31 -32.87
C ASP A 150 -1.49 6.91 -33.73
N PRO A 151 -1.46 6.59 -35.04
CA PRO A 151 -0.40 7.05 -35.94
C PRO A 151 -0.33 8.58 -36.08
N ALA A 152 -1.42 9.29 -35.78
CA ALA A 152 -1.48 10.76 -35.88
C ALA A 152 -0.54 11.44 -34.88
N ASN A 153 -0.28 10.81 -33.72
CA ASN A 153 0.60 11.34 -32.67
C ASN A 153 1.95 10.61 -32.59
N LYS A 154 2.33 9.86 -33.63
CA LYS A 154 3.57 9.06 -33.70
C LYS A 154 4.83 9.86 -33.31
N ALA A 155 4.96 11.10 -33.79
CA ALA A 155 6.12 11.94 -33.51
C ALA A 155 6.22 12.37 -32.03
N ASP A 156 5.07 12.60 -31.36
CA ASP A 156 5.04 12.93 -29.93
C ASP A 156 5.45 11.70 -29.11
N TYR A 157 4.92 10.51 -29.43
CA TYR A 157 5.32 9.26 -28.78
C TYR A 157 6.81 8.96 -28.94
N ASP A 158 7.37 9.20 -30.12
CA ASP A 158 8.81 8.98 -30.39
C ASP A 158 9.70 9.93 -29.58
N THR A 159 9.28 11.20 -29.49
CA THR A 159 9.94 12.22 -28.67
C THR A 159 9.90 11.84 -27.19
N ARG A 160 8.74 11.42 -26.68
CA ARG A 160 8.57 11.00 -25.27
C ARG A 160 9.36 9.74 -24.94
N LEU A 161 9.38 8.77 -25.85
CA LEU A 161 10.21 7.57 -25.70
C LEU A 161 11.68 7.95 -25.58
N THR A 162 12.17 8.82 -26.47
CA THR A 162 13.56 9.29 -26.43
C THR A 162 13.87 9.98 -25.10
N GLN A 163 12.98 10.87 -24.64
CA GLN A 163 13.13 11.55 -23.34
C GLN A 163 13.14 10.57 -22.16
N PHE A 164 12.26 9.58 -22.17
CA PHE A 164 12.20 8.55 -21.13
C PHE A 164 13.49 7.73 -21.09
N ILE A 165 13.97 7.21 -22.24
CA ILE A 165 15.21 6.44 -22.31
C ILE A 165 16.41 7.29 -21.88
N ASP A 166 16.47 8.54 -22.30
CA ASP A 166 17.52 9.48 -21.88
C ASP A 166 17.51 9.72 -20.36
N SER A 167 16.33 9.71 -19.73
CA SER A 167 16.18 9.88 -18.28
C SER A 167 16.80 8.73 -17.48
N LEU A 168 16.98 7.54 -18.09
CA LEU A 168 17.55 6.36 -17.44
C LEU A 168 19.09 6.34 -17.46
N LYS A 169 19.74 7.10 -18.35
CA LYS A 169 21.21 7.15 -18.49
C LYS A 169 21.96 7.41 -17.17
N PRO A 170 21.54 8.33 -16.29
CA PRO A 170 22.23 8.54 -15.01
C PRO A 170 22.20 7.31 -14.10
N ILE A 171 21.18 6.45 -14.22
CA ILE A 171 21.09 5.19 -13.48
C ILE A 171 22.12 4.19 -14.04
N ASP A 172 22.20 4.05 -15.36
CA ASP A 172 23.17 3.17 -16.02
C ASP A 172 24.62 3.57 -15.69
N GLU A 173 24.92 4.87 -15.73
CA GLU A 173 26.21 5.42 -15.31
C GLU A 173 26.53 5.08 -13.85
N LYS A 174 25.52 5.15 -12.97
CA LYS A 174 25.68 4.82 -11.56
C LYS A 174 25.91 3.33 -11.35
N ILE A 175 25.21 2.47 -12.08
CA ILE A 175 25.40 1.01 -12.05
C ILE A 175 26.84 0.69 -12.50
N ALA A 176 27.30 1.29 -13.61
CA ALA A 176 28.67 1.10 -14.10
C ALA A 176 29.72 1.54 -13.07
N ALA A 177 29.52 2.70 -12.44
CA ALA A 177 30.43 3.20 -11.40
C ALA A 177 30.45 2.30 -10.15
N LEU A 178 29.28 1.81 -9.72
CA LEU A 178 29.20 0.87 -8.59
C LEU A 178 29.84 -0.48 -8.94
N LYS A 179 29.69 -0.93 -10.18
CA LYS A 179 30.31 -2.17 -10.66
C LYS A 179 31.82 -2.10 -10.60
N GLN A 180 32.44 -1.02 -11.09
CA GLN A 180 33.88 -0.83 -10.98
C GLN A 180 34.38 -0.87 -9.53
N ARG A 181 33.55 -0.44 -8.56
CA ARG A 181 33.94 -0.34 -7.16
C ARG A 181 33.67 -1.62 -6.34
N TYR A 182 32.61 -2.35 -6.65
CA TYR A 182 32.10 -3.42 -5.81
C TYR A 182 31.98 -4.77 -6.52
N GLN A 183 32.51 -4.89 -7.74
CA GLN A 183 32.53 -6.17 -8.44
C GLN A 183 33.15 -7.27 -7.58
N GLY A 184 32.45 -8.41 -7.48
CA GLY A 184 32.84 -9.57 -6.72
C GLY A 184 32.55 -9.49 -5.21
N VAL A 185 32.12 -8.34 -4.68
CA VAL A 185 31.85 -8.20 -3.24
C VAL A 185 30.69 -9.12 -2.84
N PRO A 186 30.91 -10.03 -1.87
CA PRO A 186 29.86 -10.93 -1.43
C PRO A 186 28.84 -10.20 -0.56
N VAL A 187 27.57 -10.38 -0.88
CA VAL A 187 26.43 -9.83 -0.14
C VAL A 187 25.36 -10.90 0.04
N THR A 188 24.49 -10.73 1.03
CA THR A 188 23.32 -11.59 1.26
C THR A 188 22.14 -10.70 1.60
N ALA A 189 20.93 -11.21 1.40
CA ALA A 189 19.68 -10.56 1.75
C ALA A 189 18.70 -11.58 2.35
N THR A 190 17.61 -11.11 2.95
CA THR A 190 16.51 -11.95 3.41
C THR A 190 15.60 -12.41 2.28
N GLU A 191 15.50 -11.61 1.21
CA GLU A 191 14.70 -11.86 0.00
C GLU A 191 15.47 -11.44 -1.26
N PRO A 192 15.17 -11.99 -2.45
CA PRO A 192 15.94 -11.77 -3.66
C PRO A 192 15.53 -10.49 -4.40
N VAL A 193 14.75 -9.61 -3.78
CA VAL A 193 14.16 -8.40 -4.38
C VAL A 193 15.18 -7.60 -5.20
N PHE A 194 16.34 -7.29 -4.60
CA PHE A 194 17.39 -6.49 -5.23
C PHE A 194 18.33 -7.30 -6.14
N GLY A 195 18.12 -8.62 -6.28
CA GLY A 195 19.06 -9.54 -6.91
C GLY A 195 19.51 -9.14 -8.31
N TYR A 196 18.58 -8.72 -9.18
CA TYR A 196 18.94 -8.29 -10.54
C TYR A 196 19.82 -7.04 -10.57
N MET A 197 19.58 -6.10 -9.66
CA MET A 197 20.40 -4.90 -9.56
C MET A 197 21.76 -5.23 -8.95
N ALA A 198 21.80 -6.15 -7.98
CA ALA A 198 23.05 -6.66 -7.43
C ALA A 198 23.91 -7.31 -8.51
N ASP A 199 23.32 -8.15 -9.37
CA ASP A 199 23.99 -8.76 -10.53
C ASP A 199 24.50 -7.70 -11.52
N ALA A 200 23.69 -6.67 -11.79
CA ALA A 200 24.08 -5.58 -12.69
C ALA A 200 25.28 -4.78 -12.13
N ILE A 201 25.30 -4.54 -10.82
CA ILE A 201 26.42 -3.94 -10.07
C ILE A 201 27.60 -4.94 -9.92
N GLY A 202 27.44 -6.20 -10.30
CA GLY A 202 28.49 -7.21 -10.19
C GLY A 202 28.78 -7.68 -8.76
N LEU A 203 27.84 -7.51 -7.83
CA LEU A 203 27.91 -8.10 -6.49
C LEU A 203 27.75 -9.62 -6.58
N THR A 204 28.33 -10.35 -5.63
CA THR A 204 28.17 -11.81 -5.53
C THR A 204 27.08 -12.12 -4.50
N MET A 205 25.86 -12.40 -4.96
CA MET A 205 24.74 -12.77 -4.09
C MET A 205 24.93 -14.16 -3.48
N ARG A 206 24.97 -14.25 -2.15
CA ARG A 206 25.01 -15.51 -1.38
C ARG A 206 23.63 -15.88 -0.87
N ASN A 207 23.46 -17.13 -0.43
CA ASN A 207 22.23 -17.64 0.20
C ASN A 207 20.95 -17.42 -0.64
N GLN A 208 21.06 -17.56 -1.97
CA GLN A 208 19.92 -17.35 -2.88
C GLN A 208 18.78 -18.35 -2.64
N ARG A 209 19.09 -19.59 -2.23
CA ARG A 209 18.07 -20.59 -1.89
C ARG A 209 17.26 -20.18 -0.66
N PHE A 210 17.93 -19.66 0.37
CA PHE A 210 17.27 -19.06 1.53
C PHE A 210 16.34 -17.92 1.09
N GLN A 211 16.86 -16.98 0.30
CA GLN A 211 16.10 -15.83 -0.19
C GLN A 211 14.84 -16.23 -0.98
N LEU A 212 14.98 -17.18 -1.91
CA LEU A 212 13.85 -17.69 -2.69
C LEU A 212 12.82 -18.41 -1.80
N SER A 213 13.28 -19.15 -0.79
CA SER A 213 12.38 -19.85 0.13
C SER A 213 11.55 -18.85 0.94
N THR A 214 12.20 -17.84 1.51
CA THR A 214 11.55 -16.73 2.23
C THR A 214 10.54 -15.99 1.36
N MET A 215 10.91 -15.64 0.11
CA MET A 215 10.03 -14.94 -0.82
C MET A 215 8.78 -15.76 -1.19
N ASN A 216 8.91 -17.07 -1.31
CA ASN A 216 7.82 -17.97 -1.65
C ASN A 216 7.02 -18.44 -0.42
N GLU A 217 7.28 -17.86 0.76
CA GLU A 217 6.67 -18.28 2.03
C GLU A 217 6.88 -19.78 2.33
N THR A 218 7.99 -20.32 1.88
CA THR A 218 8.41 -21.71 2.12
C THR A 218 9.56 -21.74 3.11
N GLU A 219 9.60 -22.74 3.98
CA GLU A 219 10.66 -22.84 4.99
C GLU A 219 12.03 -23.09 4.33
N PRO A 220 13.05 -22.24 4.59
CA PRO A 220 14.41 -22.51 4.16
C PRO A 220 14.94 -23.78 4.84
N SER A 221 15.73 -24.59 4.13
CA SER A 221 16.32 -25.79 4.72
C SER A 221 17.29 -25.44 5.87
N ALA A 222 17.47 -26.36 6.83
CA ALA A 222 18.45 -26.19 7.91
C ALA A 222 19.86 -25.89 7.39
N THR A 223 20.23 -26.46 6.23
CA THR A 223 21.50 -26.18 5.54
C THR A 223 21.58 -24.74 5.03
N ASP A 224 20.49 -24.21 4.48
CA ASP A 224 20.41 -22.82 4.00
C ASP A 224 20.45 -21.82 5.17
N ILE A 225 19.77 -22.11 6.28
CA ILE A 225 19.82 -21.31 7.52
C ILE A 225 21.24 -21.31 8.08
N ALA A 226 21.88 -22.48 8.20
CA ALA A 226 23.26 -22.59 8.68
C ALA A 226 24.27 -21.91 7.75
N ALA A 227 24.01 -21.86 6.43
CA ALA A 227 24.84 -21.11 5.49
C ALA A 227 24.73 -19.59 5.72
N LEU A 228 23.51 -19.07 5.88
CA LEU A 228 23.26 -17.67 6.19
C LEU A 228 23.89 -17.28 7.53
N GLU A 229 23.70 -18.08 8.58
CA GLU A 229 24.30 -17.84 9.90
C GLU A 229 25.82 -17.82 9.85
N ARG A 230 26.44 -18.71 9.08
CA ARG A 230 27.90 -18.72 8.90
C ARG A 230 28.39 -17.45 8.22
N ASP A 231 27.69 -16.99 7.19
CA ASP A 231 27.99 -15.72 6.52
C ASP A 231 27.80 -14.51 7.46
N LEU A 232 26.84 -14.55 8.40
CA LEU A 232 26.61 -13.50 9.40
C LEU A 232 27.62 -13.52 10.55
N LYS A 233 28.00 -14.70 11.03
CA LYS A 233 28.92 -14.90 12.17
C LYS A 233 30.38 -14.67 11.79
N THR A 234 30.76 -14.92 10.53
CA THR A 234 32.12 -14.65 10.04
C THR A 234 32.32 -13.15 9.74
N ARG A 235 32.33 -12.32 10.80
CA ARG A 235 32.79 -10.92 10.75
C ARG A 235 34.29 -10.86 10.41
N GLN A 236 34.63 -11.04 9.14
CA GLN A 236 35.94 -10.63 8.62
C GLN A 236 35.89 -9.12 8.30
N PRO A 237 36.92 -8.33 8.68
CA PRO A 237 36.96 -6.90 8.40
C PRO A 237 36.98 -6.69 6.88
N GLY A 238 35.89 -6.15 6.30
CA GLY A 238 35.80 -5.84 4.87
C GLY A 238 34.48 -6.21 4.18
N LYS A 239 33.61 -7.03 4.79
CA LYS A 239 32.31 -7.39 4.22
C LYS A 239 31.20 -6.44 4.72
N ARG A 240 30.63 -5.64 3.82
CA ARG A 240 29.46 -4.80 4.10
C ARG A 240 28.18 -5.60 3.82
N HIS A 241 27.31 -5.69 4.82
CA HIS A 241 25.93 -6.15 4.64
C HIS A 241 25.16 -5.12 3.82
N ILE A 242 24.36 -5.58 2.85
CA ILE A 242 23.31 -4.74 2.25
C ILE A 242 22.02 -5.22 2.91
N ASP A 243 21.60 -4.53 3.96
CA ASP A 243 20.21 -4.56 4.35
C ASP A 243 19.40 -3.87 3.24
N PRO A 244 18.15 -4.29 2.95
CA PRO A 244 17.23 -3.43 2.20
C PRO A 244 17.20 -2.06 2.91
N PRO A 245 17.21 -0.93 2.19
CA PRO A 245 17.69 0.34 2.73
C PRO A 245 16.91 0.77 3.98
N ALA A 246 17.47 0.46 5.15
CA ALA A 246 17.19 1.15 6.39
C ALA A 246 17.99 2.45 6.35
N ALA A 247 17.33 3.54 5.95
CA ALA A 247 17.52 4.95 6.33
C ALA A 247 18.93 5.62 6.43
N GLU A 248 20.05 4.94 6.20
CA GLU A 248 21.39 5.45 6.51
C GLU A 248 22.32 5.46 5.28
N ASP A 249 21.94 6.18 4.21
CA ASP A 249 22.95 6.89 3.39
C ASP A 249 22.32 8.01 2.54
N ARG A 250 21.65 8.97 3.21
CA ARG A 250 21.00 10.13 2.55
C ARG A 250 21.99 11.19 2.04
N ALA A 251 23.30 11.01 2.18
CA ALA A 251 24.27 12.06 1.85
C ALA A 251 24.78 12.04 0.39
N THR A 252 24.69 10.91 -0.32
CA THR A 252 25.44 10.75 -1.58
C THR A 252 24.58 10.82 -2.85
N VAL A 253 23.28 10.54 -2.75
CA VAL A 253 22.33 10.68 -3.88
C VAL A 253 21.80 12.13 -4.01
N ALA A 254 21.86 12.91 -2.92
CA ALA A 254 21.44 14.31 -2.90
C ALA A 254 22.43 15.30 -3.56
N ARG A 255 23.56 14.83 -4.11
CA ARG A 255 24.62 15.68 -4.66
C ARG A 255 24.60 15.80 -6.20
N ALA A 256 23.96 14.87 -6.92
CA ALA A 256 23.87 14.91 -8.38
C ALA A 256 22.69 15.73 -8.92
N GLY A 257 21.67 16.02 -8.09
CA GLY A 257 20.53 16.89 -8.46
C GLY A 257 20.70 18.38 -8.15
N ARG A 258 21.82 18.81 -7.54
CA ARG A 258 21.99 20.19 -7.02
C ARG A 258 22.63 21.19 -7.99
N ALA A 259 22.80 20.86 -9.27
CA ALA A 259 23.43 21.76 -10.25
C ALA A 259 22.45 22.50 -11.17
N ARG A 260 21.14 22.20 -11.15
CA ARG A 260 20.14 22.92 -11.96
C ARG A 260 18.86 23.17 -11.18
N HIS A 261 18.93 24.04 -10.18
CA HIS A 261 17.84 24.88 -9.67
C HIS A 261 18.41 25.68 -8.48
N ARG A 262 19.35 26.59 -8.80
CA ARG A 262 19.67 27.70 -7.88
C ARG A 262 18.56 28.72 -7.99
N ASN A 263 17.54 28.55 -7.16
CA ASN A 263 16.79 29.59 -6.44
C ASN A 263 15.57 28.92 -5.79
N ALA A 264 15.37 29.22 -4.51
CA ALA A 264 14.31 28.74 -3.61
C ALA A 264 14.52 27.37 -2.92
N ALA A 265 15.44 27.33 -1.94
CA ALA A 265 15.32 26.47 -0.76
C ALA A 265 16.29 26.95 0.33
N ALA A 266 15.83 27.87 1.20
CA ALA A 266 16.48 28.13 2.47
C ALA A 266 16.25 26.92 3.40
N GLN A 267 17.31 26.54 4.13
CA GLN A 267 17.35 25.44 5.08
C GLN A 267 16.19 25.49 6.10
N GLN A 268 15.46 24.38 6.23
CA GLN A 268 14.58 24.13 7.37
C GLN A 268 15.42 23.59 8.53
N ASP A 269 15.98 24.50 9.31
CA ASP A 269 16.18 24.25 10.73
C ASP A 269 14.81 24.17 11.40
N VAL A 270 14.63 23.20 12.29
CA VAL A 270 13.47 23.16 13.20
C VAL A 270 13.56 24.42 14.06
N PRO A 271 12.66 25.41 13.95
CA PRO A 271 12.71 26.55 14.85
C PRO A 271 12.27 26.06 16.24
N ALA A 272 13.10 26.28 17.24
CA ALA A 272 12.68 26.24 18.63
C ALA A 272 11.44 27.16 18.78
N MET A 273 10.31 26.59 19.24
CA MET A 273 9.10 27.38 19.49
C MET A 273 9.42 28.48 20.51
N ASP A 274 9.09 29.72 20.15
CA ASP A 274 9.31 30.90 20.97
C ASP A 274 8.49 30.84 22.26
N ALA A 275 9.15 30.42 23.34
CA ALA A 275 8.55 30.12 24.66
C ALA A 275 7.95 31.34 25.38
N ARG A 276 8.00 32.54 24.78
CA ARG A 276 7.47 33.79 25.36
C ARG A 276 6.05 34.16 24.92
N ALA A 277 5.53 33.64 23.82
CA ALA A 277 4.19 34.00 23.34
C ALA A 277 3.06 33.18 24.00
N ALA A 278 3.33 31.96 24.46
CA ALA A 278 2.33 31.06 25.06
C ALA A 278 2.01 31.35 26.54
N ARG A 279 2.76 32.24 27.21
CA ARG A 279 2.58 32.54 28.65
C ARG A 279 1.52 33.60 28.96
N ARG A 280 0.85 34.21 27.97
CA ARG A 280 -0.09 35.33 28.19
C ARG A 280 -1.59 34.99 28.07
N THR A 281 -1.97 33.74 27.85
CA THR A 281 -3.40 33.33 27.78
C THR A 281 -3.82 32.27 28.80
N GLY A 282 -2.91 31.86 29.70
CA GLY A 282 -3.22 30.95 30.80
C GLY A 282 -3.91 31.65 31.97
N LYS A 283 -5.18 32.05 31.81
CA LYS A 283 -6.03 32.41 32.95
C LYS A 283 -7.38 31.69 32.83
N GLY A 284 -7.55 30.66 33.67
CA GLY A 284 -8.85 30.04 33.93
C GLY A 284 -9.06 28.65 33.33
N ILE A 285 -8.25 27.66 33.69
CA ILE A 285 -8.76 26.29 33.85
C ILE A 285 -8.37 25.88 35.26
N ALA A 286 -9.37 25.77 36.12
CA ALA A 286 -9.22 25.18 37.43
C ALA A 286 -8.66 23.77 37.27
N ARG A 287 -7.44 23.56 37.77
CA ARG A 287 -6.97 22.23 38.13
C ARG A 287 -7.75 21.84 39.38
N THR A 288 -8.80 21.07 39.18
CA THR A 288 -9.43 20.26 40.24
C THR A 288 -9.17 18.80 39.89
N ASP A 289 -8.59 18.12 40.87
CA ASP A 289 -8.14 16.74 40.85
C ASP A 289 -9.22 15.74 40.40
N SER A 290 -8.85 14.86 39.48
CA SER A 290 -9.02 13.41 39.64
C SER A 290 -8.10 12.70 38.64
N MET A 291 -7.09 12.01 39.16
CA MET A 291 -6.53 10.87 38.43
C MET A 291 -7.60 9.76 38.45
N SER A 292 -7.81 9.10 37.30
CA SER A 292 -8.49 7.79 37.12
C SER A 292 -9.91 7.70 36.52
N ASP A 293 -10.46 8.72 35.85
CA ASP A 293 -11.63 8.45 35.00
C ASP A 293 -11.19 7.77 33.68
N PRO A 294 -11.71 6.57 33.35
CA PRO A 294 -11.36 5.87 32.13
C PRO A 294 -11.87 6.65 30.91
N ALA A 295 -10.99 6.88 29.95
CA ALA A 295 -11.37 7.48 28.67
C ALA A 295 -12.20 6.51 27.82
N ILE A 296 -11.97 5.20 27.98
CA ILE A 296 -12.73 4.15 27.31
C ILE A 296 -12.93 3.00 28.29
N GLU A 297 -14.15 2.46 28.34
CA GLU A 297 -14.52 1.35 29.20
C GLU A 297 -15.39 0.35 28.43
N PHE A 298 -14.90 -0.89 28.35
CA PHE A 298 -15.59 -2.06 27.86
C PHE A 298 -16.01 -2.92 29.06
N ASP A 299 -17.30 -3.19 29.21
CA ASP A 299 -17.86 -4.14 30.17
C ASP A 299 -18.62 -5.24 29.41
N ARG A 300 -17.99 -6.42 29.31
CA ARG A 300 -18.54 -7.66 28.72
C ARG A 300 -19.10 -7.45 27.33
N VAL A 301 -18.36 -6.68 26.54
CA VAL A 301 -18.80 -6.23 25.22
C VAL A 301 -18.67 -7.37 24.21
N THR A 302 -19.77 -7.60 23.49
CA THR A 302 -19.80 -8.47 22.31
C THR A 302 -20.13 -7.62 21.08
N LEU A 303 -19.30 -7.71 20.04
CA LEU A 303 -19.47 -7.01 18.77
C LEU A 303 -19.71 -8.01 17.64
N GLU A 304 -20.76 -7.80 16.87
CA GLU A 304 -21.09 -8.59 15.70
C GLU A 304 -21.17 -7.69 14.45
N LEU A 305 -20.59 -8.16 13.34
CA LEU A 305 -20.68 -7.47 12.06
C LEU A 305 -20.91 -8.50 10.95
N GLY A 306 -22.01 -8.36 10.21
CA GLY A 306 -22.32 -9.27 9.09
C GLY A 306 -22.47 -10.74 9.51
N GLY A 307 -23.01 -11.00 10.70
CA GLY A 307 -23.21 -12.35 11.25
C GLY A 307 -21.95 -13.03 11.79
N ARG A 308 -20.81 -12.32 11.86
CA ARG A 308 -19.58 -12.81 12.51
C ARG A 308 -19.33 -12.08 13.82
N ARG A 309 -18.99 -12.82 14.87
CA ARG A 309 -18.49 -12.24 16.13
C ARG A 309 -17.08 -11.72 15.94
N ILE A 310 -16.92 -10.42 16.17
CA ILE A 310 -15.66 -9.69 16.07
C ILE A 310 -14.98 -9.61 17.44
N LEU A 311 -15.76 -9.35 18.48
CA LEU A 311 -15.35 -9.46 19.88
C LEU A 311 -16.43 -10.23 20.64
N ASP A 312 -16.03 -11.09 21.57
CA ASP A 312 -16.90 -11.96 22.35
C ASP A 312 -16.53 -11.79 23.84
N ASP A 313 -17.47 -11.26 24.62
CA ASP A 313 -17.36 -11.05 26.07
C ASP A 313 -16.03 -10.40 26.54
N VAL A 314 -15.76 -9.19 26.05
CA VAL A 314 -14.49 -8.49 26.33
C VAL A 314 -14.69 -7.35 27.32
N SER A 315 -13.85 -7.31 28.36
CA SER A 315 -13.78 -6.21 29.34
C SER A 315 -12.38 -5.66 29.48
N PHE A 316 -12.22 -4.34 29.33
CA PHE A 316 -11.00 -3.60 29.61
C PHE A 316 -11.28 -2.10 29.73
N SER A 317 -10.35 -1.36 30.35
CA SER A 317 -10.39 0.09 30.43
C SER A 317 -9.08 0.72 29.94
N VAL A 318 -9.22 1.88 29.30
CA VAL A 318 -8.11 2.74 28.88
C VAL A 318 -8.21 4.04 29.66
N ASP A 319 -7.13 4.40 30.35
CA ASP A 319 -7.11 5.60 31.19
C ASP A 319 -6.99 6.86 30.33
N GLY A 320 -7.50 7.97 30.87
CA GLY A 320 -7.34 9.28 30.26
C GLY A 320 -5.88 9.64 29.95
N GLY A 321 -5.64 10.10 28.73
CA GLY A 321 -4.34 10.57 28.30
C GLY A 321 -3.35 9.46 27.94
N GLN A 322 -3.76 8.19 27.82
CA GLN A 322 -2.87 7.13 27.32
C GLN A 322 -2.77 7.14 25.79
N PHE A 323 -1.59 6.78 25.26
CA PHE A 323 -1.40 6.42 23.85
C PHE A 323 -1.42 4.89 23.72
N VAL A 324 -2.52 4.35 23.21
CA VAL A 324 -2.72 2.91 23.00
C VAL A 324 -2.57 2.54 21.53
N GLY A 325 -1.67 1.61 21.22
CA GLY A 325 -1.58 0.98 19.91
C GLY A 325 -2.56 -0.17 19.78
N VAL A 326 -3.44 -0.16 18.76
CA VAL A 326 -4.39 -1.24 18.48
C VAL A 326 -3.86 -2.11 17.35
N LEU A 327 -3.54 -3.36 17.67
CA LEU A 327 -2.89 -4.32 16.79
C LEU A 327 -3.74 -5.56 16.58
N GLY A 328 -3.41 -6.31 15.53
CA GLY A 328 -4.05 -7.58 15.21
C GLY A 328 -4.04 -7.83 13.70
N PRO A 329 -4.29 -9.07 13.25
CA PRO A 329 -4.30 -9.41 11.83
C PRO A 329 -5.37 -8.63 11.04
N ASN A 330 -5.26 -8.68 9.72
CA ASN A 330 -6.30 -8.15 8.84
C ASN A 330 -7.62 -8.90 9.11
N GLY A 331 -8.72 -8.14 9.23
CA GLY A 331 -10.01 -8.72 9.60
C GLY A 331 -10.22 -8.99 11.09
N ALA A 332 -9.24 -8.73 11.97
CA ALA A 332 -9.39 -8.90 13.42
C ALA A 332 -10.39 -7.95 14.09
N GLY A 333 -10.96 -6.99 13.36
CA GLY A 333 -11.99 -6.09 13.87
C GLY A 333 -11.52 -4.72 14.34
N LYS A 334 -10.26 -4.32 14.09
CA LYS A 334 -9.71 -2.99 14.47
C LYS A 334 -10.61 -1.82 14.06
N THR A 335 -10.99 -1.76 12.78
CA THR A 335 -11.92 -0.72 12.28
C THR A 335 -13.33 -0.87 12.85
N THR A 336 -13.80 -2.10 13.09
CA THR A 336 -15.11 -2.34 13.72
C THR A 336 -15.14 -1.83 15.17
N LEU A 337 -14.06 -2.04 15.92
CA LEU A 337 -13.86 -1.49 17.26
C LEU A 337 -13.93 0.04 17.24
N MET A 338 -13.22 0.69 16.31
CA MET A 338 -13.27 2.15 16.16
C MET A 338 -14.68 2.65 15.83
N ARG A 339 -15.39 1.95 14.94
CA ARG A 339 -16.77 2.30 14.59
C ARG A 339 -17.74 2.09 15.75
N ALA A 340 -17.53 1.08 16.60
CA ALA A 340 -18.29 0.89 17.82
C ALA A 340 -18.07 2.06 18.80
N LEU A 341 -16.82 2.50 18.99
CA LEU A 341 -16.48 3.68 19.80
C LEU A 341 -17.02 5.01 19.26
N LEU A 342 -17.36 5.06 17.96
CA LEU A 342 -18.02 6.20 17.33
C LEU A 342 -19.56 6.11 17.34
N GLY A 343 -20.13 5.03 17.92
CA GLY A 343 -21.57 4.78 17.92
C GLY A 343 -22.14 4.46 16.54
N LEU A 344 -21.30 3.97 15.62
CA LEU A 344 -21.68 3.59 14.26
C LEU A 344 -22.00 2.10 14.12
N VAL A 345 -21.56 1.28 15.07
CA VAL A 345 -21.84 -0.16 15.14
C VAL A 345 -22.46 -0.44 16.51
N PRO A 346 -23.69 -1.01 16.58
CA PRO A 346 -24.32 -1.36 17.85
C PRO A 346 -23.62 -2.56 18.50
N LEU A 347 -23.71 -2.65 19.82
CA LEU A 347 -23.24 -3.81 20.57
C LEU A 347 -24.27 -4.95 20.47
N ALA A 348 -23.79 -6.19 20.38
CA ALA A 348 -24.66 -7.36 20.51
C ALA A 348 -24.97 -7.63 22.00
N ALA A 349 -24.00 -7.40 22.88
CA ALA A 349 -24.15 -7.47 24.34
C ALA A 349 -23.11 -6.58 25.04
N GLY A 350 -23.32 -6.33 26.34
CA GLY A 350 -22.41 -5.55 27.18
C GLY A 350 -22.65 -4.04 27.16
N ARG A 351 -21.70 -3.28 27.70
CA ARG A 351 -21.74 -1.81 27.77
C ARG A 351 -20.41 -1.23 27.30
N LEU A 352 -20.51 -0.18 26.50
CA LEU A 352 -19.36 0.57 25.99
C LEU A 352 -19.52 2.03 26.34
N HIS A 353 -18.59 2.56 27.13
CA HIS A 353 -18.52 3.98 27.47
C HIS A 353 -17.26 4.61 26.87
N ALA A 354 -17.39 5.86 26.45
CA ALA A 354 -16.27 6.71 26.06
C ALA A 354 -16.40 8.06 26.80
N LEU A 355 -15.30 8.51 27.42
CA LEU A 355 -15.22 9.76 28.17
C LEU A 355 -16.27 9.85 29.28
N GLY A 356 -16.51 8.73 29.98
CA GLY A 356 -17.46 8.62 31.08
C GLY A 356 -18.94 8.62 30.68
N GLN A 357 -19.27 8.46 29.38
CA GLN A 357 -20.64 8.45 28.87
C GLN A 357 -20.88 7.26 27.93
N PRO A 358 -22.12 6.76 27.81
CA PRO A 358 -22.47 5.80 26.77
C PRO A 358 -22.12 6.32 25.38
N VAL A 359 -21.57 5.43 24.55
CA VAL A 359 -21.15 5.83 23.21
C VAL A 359 -22.35 6.22 22.35
N THR A 360 -22.25 7.39 21.71
CA THR A 360 -23.27 7.95 20.83
C THR A 360 -22.64 8.49 19.55
N ARG A 361 -23.40 8.47 18.46
CA ARG A 361 -22.95 8.98 17.17
C ARG A 361 -22.78 10.50 17.22
N GLY A 362 -21.65 10.98 16.71
CA GLY A 362 -21.41 12.43 16.54
C GLY A 362 -20.92 13.14 17.81
N ASN A 363 -20.35 12.41 18.77
CA ASN A 363 -19.73 13.01 19.95
C ASN A 363 -18.55 13.94 19.53
N PRO A 364 -18.65 15.27 19.75
CA PRO A 364 -17.63 16.23 19.32
C PRO A 364 -16.32 16.13 20.13
N ALA A 365 -16.33 15.42 21.26
CA ALA A 365 -15.12 15.18 22.04
C ALA A 365 -14.24 14.05 21.47
N ILE A 366 -14.66 13.41 20.37
CA ILE A 366 -13.92 12.36 19.67
C ILE A 366 -13.46 12.87 18.31
N GLY A 367 -12.15 12.97 18.12
CA GLY A 367 -11.55 13.18 16.80
C GLY A 367 -11.34 11.84 16.11
N TYR A 368 -11.78 11.69 14.86
CA TYR A 368 -11.63 10.43 14.11
C TYR A 368 -10.95 10.65 12.77
N MET A 369 -9.87 9.91 12.55
CA MET A 369 -9.23 9.77 11.26
C MET A 369 -9.64 8.44 10.64
N PRO A 370 -10.45 8.43 9.57
CA PRO A 370 -10.81 7.20 8.87
C PRO A 370 -9.65 6.63 8.05
N GLN A 371 -9.69 5.32 7.79
CA GLN A 371 -8.81 4.66 6.83
C GLN A 371 -9.10 5.23 5.42
N VAL A 372 -8.28 6.18 4.96
CA VAL A 372 -8.54 6.92 3.70
C VAL A 372 -8.20 6.05 2.49
N ARG A 373 -9.23 5.48 1.84
CA ARG A 373 -9.10 4.82 0.53
C ARG A 373 -9.48 5.80 -0.58
N SER A 374 -8.56 6.72 -0.90
CA SER A 374 -8.58 7.66 -2.04
C SER A 374 -9.86 8.48 -2.26
N THR A 375 -9.83 9.78 -1.98
CA THR A 375 -10.87 10.73 -2.45
C THR A 375 -10.52 11.30 -3.83
N PRO A 376 -11.21 10.92 -4.93
CA PRO A 376 -10.88 11.41 -6.28
C PRO A 376 -11.25 12.89 -6.51
N ALA A 377 -12.03 13.49 -5.60
CA ALA A 377 -12.68 14.79 -5.76
C ALA A 377 -11.89 16.00 -5.20
N ALA A 378 -10.81 15.78 -4.44
CA ALA A 378 -10.13 16.87 -3.71
C ALA A 378 -8.97 17.54 -4.49
N ARG A 379 -8.74 17.21 -5.76
CA ARG A 379 -7.50 17.60 -6.49
C ARG A 379 -7.22 19.11 -6.58
N ARG A 380 -8.25 19.97 -6.48
CA ARG A 380 -8.10 21.44 -6.50
C ARG A 380 -8.45 22.11 -5.16
N VAL A 381 -8.74 21.35 -4.12
CA VAL A 381 -9.07 21.91 -2.80
C VAL A 381 -7.76 22.30 -2.12
N SER A 382 -7.69 23.49 -1.51
CA SER A 382 -6.53 23.89 -0.70
C SER A 382 -6.54 23.16 0.64
N GLY A 383 -5.38 22.98 1.26
CA GLY A 383 -5.28 22.33 2.57
C GLY A 383 -6.18 22.97 3.64
N ARG A 384 -6.28 24.30 3.64
CA ARG A 384 -7.15 25.08 4.53
C ARG A 384 -8.63 24.75 4.29
N ASN A 385 -9.07 24.75 3.04
CA ASN A 385 -10.47 24.45 2.70
C ASN A 385 -10.81 23.01 3.03
N PHE A 386 -9.87 22.09 2.80
CA PHE A 386 -10.02 20.70 3.20
C PHE A 386 -10.24 20.57 4.70
N VAL A 387 -9.39 21.20 5.52
CA VAL A 387 -9.57 21.18 6.98
C VAL A 387 -10.88 21.85 7.39
N ALA A 388 -11.23 22.98 6.78
CA ALA A 388 -12.47 23.72 7.07
C ALA A 388 -13.74 22.89 6.83
N CYS A 389 -13.75 21.95 5.88
CA CYS A 389 -14.89 21.07 5.63
C CYS A 389 -15.30 20.23 6.84
N ALA A 390 -14.37 19.95 7.77
CA ALA A 390 -14.67 19.15 8.95
C ALA A 390 -15.32 19.96 10.09
N VAL A 391 -15.24 21.30 10.09
CA VAL A 391 -15.77 22.14 11.18
C VAL A 391 -17.29 21.98 11.34
N ASP A 392 -18.01 22.00 10.22
CA ASP A 392 -19.48 21.90 10.21
C ASP A 392 -19.97 20.56 9.64
N GLY A 393 -19.09 19.55 9.52
CA GLY A 393 -19.40 18.26 8.89
C GLY A 393 -20.51 17.45 9.57
N HIS A 394 -20.92 17.86 10.78
CA HIS A 394 -22.03 17.28 11.55
C HIS A 394 -23.40 17.90 11.22
N ARG A 395 -23.47 18.92 10.34
CA ARG A 395 -24.70 19.64 9.99
C ARG A 395 -24.97 19.57 8.49
N TRP A 396 -26.21 19.30 8.14
CA TRP A 396 -26.67 19.36 6.75
C TRP A 396 -27.07 20.80 6.40
N GLY A 397 -26.54 21.36 5.29
CA GLY A 397 -26.88 22.70 4.80
C GLY A 397 -25.68 23.52 4.29
N ILE A 398 -25.94 24.78 3.89
CA ILE A 398 -24.90 25.72 3.45
C ILE A 398 -24.22 26.31 4.69
N THR A 399 -22.92 26.12 4.81
CA THR A 399 -22.12 26.62 5.93
C THR A 399 -21.53 27.99 5.57
N LEU A 400 -21.96 29.03 6.27
CA LEU A 400 -21.34 30.35 6.17
C LEU A 400 -20.11 30.37 7.06
N ALA A 401 -18.92 30.37 6.46
CA ALA A 401 -17.66 30.42 7.19
C ALA A 401 -17.58 31.68 8.07
N ARG A 402 -17.76 31.51 9.38
CA ARG A 402 -17.64 32.60 10.36
C ARG A 402 -16.16 32.86 10.68
N GLY A 403 -15.82 34.05 11.17
CA GLY A 403 -14.43 34.39 11.56
C GLY A 403 -13.83 33.44 12.62
N GLY A 404 -14.67 32.79 13.44
CA GLY A 404 -14.24 31.75 14.39
C GLY A 404 -13.73 30.47 13.71
N THR A 405 -14.33 30.06 12.59
CA THR A 405 -13.94 28.87 11.80
C THR A 405 -12.52 29.01 11.29
N ARG A 406 -12.17 30.17 10.72
CA ARG A 406 -10.81 30.42 10.21
C ARG A 406 -9.76 30.29 11.31
N ARG A 407 -10.00 30.91 12.48
CA ARG A 407 -9.10 30.81 13.64
C ARG A 407 -8.93 29.38 14.15
N ALA A 408 -10.00 28.58 14.17
CA ALA A 408 -9.93 27.18 14.57
C ALA A 408 -9.09 26.35 13.58
N VAL A 409 -9.30 26.56 12.28
CA VAL A 409 -8.53 25.90 11.22
C VAL A 409 -7.06 26.30 11.27
N ASP A 410 -6.74 27.59 11.41
CA ASP A 410 -5.35 28.07 11.53
C ASP A 410 -4.65 27.49 12.77
N LYS A 411 -5.36 27.43 13.90
CA LYS A 411 -4.84 26.80 15.11
C LYS A 411 -4.54 25.32 14.89
N ALA A 412 -5.48 24.58 14.29
CA ALA A 412 -5.30 23.16 14.02
C ALA A 412 -4.12 22.89 13.05
N LEU A 413 -4.02 23.67 11.97
CA LEU A 413 -2.90 23.62 11.02
C LEU A 413 -1.55 23.93 11.69
N SER A 414 -1.54 24.89 12.62
CA SER A 414 -0.34 25.23 13.40
C SER A 414 0.12 24.07 14.29
N ILE A 415 -0.81 23.43 15.02
CA ILE A 415 -0.51 22.30 15.93
C ILE A 415 0.18 21.15 15.17
N VAL A 416 -0.25 20.87 13.93
CA VAL A 416 0.32 19.79 13.12
C VAL A 416 1.51 20.22 12.26
N GLY A 417 1.98 21.46 12.38
CA GLY A 417 3.07 22.00 11.55
C GLY A 417 2.74 22.06 10.05
N ALA A 418 1.47 22.31 9.70
CA ALA A 418 0.95 22.34 8.33
C ALA A 418 0.56 23.76 7.86
N SER A 419 0.95 24.83 8.56
CA SER A 419 0.63 26.21 8.17
C SER A 419 1.09 26.56 6.75
N ALA A 420 2.28 26.07 6.33
CA ALA A 420 2.79 26.26 4.97
C ALA A 420 2.02 25.47 3.90
N LEU A 421 1.22 24.48 4.30
CA LEU A 421 0.41 23.64 3.42
C LEU A 421 -1.01 24.19 3.23
N ALA A 422 -1.39 25.23 3.98
CA ALA A 422 -2.74 25.76 4.03
C ALA A 422 -3.28 26.15 2.64
N GLU A 423 -2.47 26.82 1.82
CA GLU A 423 -2.90 27.30 0.50
C GLU A 423 -2.52 26.34 -0.64
N ARG A 424 -1.80 25.26 -0.34
CA ARG A 424 -1.38 24.28 -1.37
C ARG A 424 -2.53 23.35 -1.75
N PRO A 425 -2.73 23.04 -3.05
CA PRO A 425 -3.70 22.04 -3.49
C PRO A 425 -3.37 20.64 -2.95
N LEU A 426 -4.37 19.86 -2.50
CA LEU A 426 -4.12 18.50 -1.98
C LEU A 426 -3.39 17.58 -2.97
N ALA A 427 -3.61 17.78 -4.28
CA ALA A 427 -2.96 16.97 -5.32
C ALA A 427 -1.43 17.08 -5.30
N GLU A 428 -0.89 18.22 -4.85
CA GLU A 428 0.55 18.51 -4.82
C GLU A 428 1.22 18.08 -3.51
N LEU A 429 0.43 17.68 -2.52
CA LEU A 429 0.93 17.30 -1.20
C LEU A 429 1.43 15.85 -1.18
N SER A 430 2.53 15.60 -0.48
CA SER A 430 3.01 14.25 -0.19
C SER A 430 2.04 13.48 0.73
N GLY A 431 2.20 12.16 0.83
CA GLY A 431 1.40 11.33 1.75
C GLY A 431 1.46 11.83 3.19
N GLY A 432 2.67 12.13 3.70
CA GLY A 432 2.87 12.66 5.06
C GLY A 432 2.29 14.06 5.26
N GLU A 433 2.38 14.93 4.24
CA GLU A 433 1.76 16.26 4.27
C GLU A 433 0.23 16.17 4.33
N ARG A 434 -0.38 15.27 3.55
CA ARG A 434 -1.83 14.98 3.61
C ARG A 434 -2.22 14.43 4.98
N GLN A 435 -1.38 13.58 5.57
CA GLN A 435 -1.62 13.01 6.89
C GLN A 435 -1.70 14.07 7.99
N ARG A 436 -0.84 15.10 7.91
CA ARG A 436 -0.91 16.26 8.81
C ARG A 436 -2.24 17.01 8.67
N LEU A 437 -2.73 17.20 7.45
CA LEU A 437 -4.04 17.85 7.23
C LEU A 437 -5.20 17.01 7.79
N LEU A 438 -5.15 15.69 7.64
CA LEU A 438 -6.14 14.78 8.24
C LEU A 438 -6.08 14.85 9.78
N LEU A 439 -4.87 14.89 10.37
CA LEU A 439 -4.71 15.09 11.80
C LEU A 439 -5.29 16.45 12.24
N ALA A 440 -5.07 17.52 11.46
CA ALA A 440 -5.63 18.82 11.75
C ALA A 440 -7.16 18.80 11.78
N GLN A 441 -7.82 18.08 10.87
CA GLN A 441 -9.27 17.89 10.90
C GLN A 441 -9.73 17.22 12.20
N CYS A 442 -9.00 16.21 12.67
CA CYS A 442 -9.34 15.48 13.89
C CYS A 442 -9.22 16.34 15.15
N LEU A 443 -8.36 17.37 15.13
CA LEU A 443 -8.14 18.28 16.26
C LEU A 443 -9.12 19.45 16.32
N LEU A 444 -9.98 19.59 15.30
CA LEU A 444 -11.08 20.55 15.35
C LEU A 444 -12.04 20.16 16.49
N GLY A 445 -12.56 21.16 17.21
CA GLY A 445 -13.48 20.92 18.33
C GLY A 445 -12.80 20.57 19.66
N GLN A 446 -11.47 20.51 19.73
CA GLN A 446 -10.69 20.20 20.95
C GLN A 446 -11.05 18.83 21.54
N PRO A 447 -10.76 17.73 20.80
CA PRO A 447 -11.12 16.38 21.23
C PRO A 447 -10.40 15.98 22.53
N ARG A 448 -11.01 15.09 23.31
CA ARG A 448 -10.40 14.41 24.47
C ARG A 448 -9.98 12.98 24.16
N LEU A 449 -10.52 12.41 23.07
CA LEU A 449 -10.17 11.10 22.54
C LEU A 449 -9.90 11.22 21.03
N LEU A 450 -8.79 10.66 20.58
CA LEU A 450 -8.37 10.63 19.17
C LEU A 450 -8.32 9.18 18.70
N LEU A 451 -9.13 8.85 17.71
CA LEU A 451 -9.21 7.54 17.08
C LEU A 451 -8.56 7.61 15.69
N LEU A 452 -7.44 6.93 15.51
CA LEU A 452 -6.67 6.94 14.27
C LEU A 452 -6.71 5.56 13.60
N ASP A 453 -7.41 5.47 12.48
CA ASP A 453 -7.65 4.24 11.71
C ASP A 453 -6.61 4.09 10.59
N GLU A 454 -5.57 3.30 10.85
CA GLU A 454 -4.39 3.06 10.02
C GLU A 454 -3.73 4.33 9.48
N PRO A 455 -3.34 5.28 10.35
CA PRO A 455 -2.79 6.57 9.93
C PRO A 455 -1.38 6.46 9.31
N LEU A 456 -0.79 5.27 9.26
CA LEU A 456 0.53 5.01 8.68
C LEU A 456 0.46 4.39 7.29
N ILE A 457 -0.75 4.07 6.81
CA ILE A 457 -0.92 3.43 5.51
C ILE A 457 -0.37 4.33 4.40
N SER A 458 0.33 3.73 3.43
CA SER A 458 0.91 4.43 2.28
C SER A 458 1.97 5.49 2.64
N LEU A 459 2.60 5.40 3.82
CA LEU A 459 3.75 6.21 4.23
C LEU A 459 5.01 5.36 4.31
N ASP A 460 6.14 5.89 3.82
CA ASP A 460 7.44 5.26 4.06
C ASP A 460 7.85 5.34 5.55
N PRO A 461 8.75 4.45 6.02
CA PRO A 461 9.13 4.37 7.44
C PRO A 461 9.60 5.69 8.07
N SER A 462 10.22 6.58 7.29
CA SER A 462 10.69 7.88 7.80
C SER A 462 9.53 8.84 8.06
N HIS A 463 8.53 8.87 7.17
CA HIS A 463 7.30 9.64 7.40
C HIS A 463 6.40 9.01 8.45
N GLN A 464 6.35 7.67 8.55
CA GLN A 464 5.64 7.00 9.63
C GLN A 464 6.16 7.45 11.00
N SER A 465 7.48 7.43 11.18
CA SER A 465 8.13 7.87 12.42
C SER A 465 7.81 9.33 12.75
N GLY A 466 7.79 10.21 11.75
CA GLY A 466 7.39 11.62 11.91
C GLY A 466 5.93 11.79 12.33
N VAL A 467 5.00 11.01 11.78
CA VAL A 467 3.58 11.04 12.15
C VAL A 467 3.37 10.52 13.57
N VAL A 468 4.01 9.39 13.93
CA VAL A 468 3.96 8.84 15.30
C VAL A 468 4.49 9.84 16.32
N ALA A 469 5.63 10.47 16.04
CA ALA A 469 6.22 11.49 16.91
C ALA A 469 5.30 12.70 17.08
N LEU A 470 4.67 13.16 15.99
CA LEU A 470 3.71 14.27 16.03
C LEU A 470 2.48 13.92 16.90
N VAL A 471 1.90 12.73 16.72
CA VAL A 471 0.76 12.28 17.53
C VAL A 471 1.14 12.17 19.00
N ARG A 472 2.34 11.66 19.31
CA ARG A 472 2.86 11.60 20.69
C ARG A 472 3.03 12.99 21.29
N GLN A 473 3.54 13.96 20.53
CA GLN A 473 3.64 15.34 20.98
C GLN A 473 2.27 15.93 21.31
N ILE A 474 1.30 15.78 20.40
CA ILE A 474 -0.08 16.27 20.58
C ILE A 474 -0.71 15.64 21.82
N GLN A 475 -0.57 14.31 22.00
CA GLN A 475 -1.09 13.61 23.16
C GLN A 475 -0.53 14.18 24.47
N ARG A 476 0.78 14.39 24.57
CA ARG A 476 1.42 14.94 25.77
C ARG A 476 1.07 16.39 26.03
N GLU A 477 1.01 17.22 24.99
CA GLU A 477 0.76 18.66 25.12
C GLU A 477 -0.68 18.95 25.55
N PHE A 478 -1.64 18.19 25.01
CA PHE A 478 -3.07 18.43 25.25
C PHE A 478 -3.73 17.42 26.22
N GLY A 479 -3.01 16.40 26.67
CA GLY A 479 -3.56 15.35 27.54
C GLY A 479 -4.66 14.52 26.88
N ILE A 480 -4.60 14.35 25.56
CA ILE A 480 -5.63 13.66 24.75
C ILE A 480 -5.37 12.15 24.81
N THR A 481 -6.41 11.35 24.98
CA THR A 481 -6.28 9.88 24.86
C THR A 481 -6.18 9.50 23.38
N VAL A 482 -5.24 8.64 23.00
CA VAL A 482 -5.03 8.24 21.60
C VAL A 482 -5.21 6.74 21.46
N LEU A 483 -6.06 6.34 20.52
CA LEU A 483 -6.17 4.97 20.03
C LEU A 483 -5.67 4.94 18.59
N PHE A 484 -4.57 4.23 18.36
CA PHE A 484 -3.85 4.24 17.10
C PHE A 484 -3.79 2.83 16.52
N THR A 485 -4.49 2.57 15.42
CA THR A 485 -4.43 1.26 14.78
C THR A 485 -3.26 1.15 13.82
N ALA A 486 -2.58 0.02 13.84
CA ALA A 486 -1.54 -0.31 12.89
C ALA A 486 -1.58 -1.81 12.56
N HIS A 487 -0.96 -2.19 11.44
CA HIS A 487 -0.69 -3.58 11.10
C HIS A 487 0.66 -4.05 11.69
N GLU A 488 1.56 -3.12 12.00
CA GLU A 488 2.88 -3.40 12.58
C GLU A 488 3.10 -2.66 13.90
N LEU A 489 3.76 -3.35 14.84
CA LEU A 489 4.09 -2.80 16.16
C LEU A 489 5.38 -1.97 16.16
N ASN A 490 6.37 -2.34 15.35
CA ASN A 490 7.72 -1.77 15.41
C ASN A 490 7.76 -0.23 15.29
N PRO A 491 6.98 0.41 14.40
CA PRO A 491 6.92 1.88 14.33
C PRO A 491 6.40 2.56 15.60
N LEU A 492 5.69 1.82 16.46
CA LEU A 492 4.98 2.33 17.63
C LEU A 492 5.70 2.08 18.96
N LEU A 493 6.68 1.16 19.01
CA LEU A 493 7.32 0.67 20.24
C LEU A 493 7.79 1.78 21.20
N ASN A 494 8.32 2.87 20.66
CA ASN A 494 8.89 3.96 21.47
C ASN A 494 7.89 5.07 21.80
N ALA A 495 6.66 5.00 21.29
CA ALA A 495 5.67 6.06 21.40
C ALA A 495 4.45 5.67 22.24
N ILE A 496 4.03 4.40 22.17
CA ILE A 496 2.84 3.91 22.85
C ILE A 496 3.11 3.63 24.33
N ASP A 497 2.08 3.82 25.15
CA ASP A 497 2.10 3.48 26.56
C ASP A 497 1.59 2.03 26.77
N ARG A 498 0.60 1.60 25.97
CA ARG A 498 -0.01 0.27 26.01
C ARG A 498 -0.35 -0.26 24.62
N VAL A 499 -0.50 -1.57 24.51
CA VAL A 499 -0.98 -2.28 23.32
C VAL A 499 -2.31 -2.93 23.61
N LEU A 500 -3.28 -2.71 22.74
CA LEU A 500 -4.51 -3.50 22.63
C LEU A 500 -4.36 -4.46 21.45
N TYR A 501 -4.22 -5.74 21.71
CA TYR A 501 -4.12 -6.77 20.68
C TYR A 501 -5.47 -7.46 20.47
N LEU A 502 -5.94 -7.50 19.23
CA LEU A 502 -7.21 -8.15 18.83
C LEU A 502 -6.92 -9.43 18.03
N GLY A 503 -7.60 -10.52 18.35
CA GLY A 503 -7.49 -11.78 17.62
C GLY A 503 -8.52 -12.82 18.04
N SER A 504 -9.06 -13.56 17.06
CA SER A 504 -9.99 -14.68 17.28
C SER A 504 -11.16 -14.38 18.23
N GLY A 505 -11.77 -13.20 18.11
CA GLY A 505 -12.88 -12.76 18.97
C GLY A 505 -12.47 -12.27 20.36
N ARG A 506 -11.18 -12.23 20.68
CA ARG A 506 -10.65 -11.87 22.00
C ARG A 506 -9.77 -10.61 21.90
N ALA A 507 -9.54 -9.98 23.05
CA ALA A 507 -8.62 -8.86 23.17
C ALA A 507 -7.71 -9.00 24.40
N ALA A 508 -6.50 -8.46 24.31
CA ALA A 508 -5.58 -8.31 25.43
C ALA A 508 -5.05 -6.88 25.46
N LEU A 509 -5.11 -6.23 26.63
CA LEU A 509 -4.64 -4.87 26.85
C LEU A 509 -3.59 -4.84 27.96
N GLY A 510 -2.42 -4.26 27.68
CA GLY A 510 -1.31 -4.19 28.63
C GLY A 510 -0.13 -3.44 28.04
N THR A 511 1.01 -3.46 28.72
CA THR A 511 2.27 -2.98 28.13
C THR A 511 2.71 -3.88 26.97
N VAL A 512 3.65 -3.40 26.15
CA VAL A 512 4.22 -4.20 25.07
C VAL A 512 4.79 -5.52 25.61
N ASP A 513 5.47 -5.49 26.74
CA ASP A 513 6.12 -6.67 27.32
C ASP A 513 5.14 -7.64 27.98
N GLU A 514 4.00 -7.13 28.47
CA GLU A 514 2.92 -7.96 28.99
C GLU A 514 2.17 -8.68 27.87
N VAL A 515 1.85 -7.98 26.77
CA VAL A 515 0.94 -8.50 25.73
C VAL A 515 1.68 -9.25 24.62
N ILE A 516 2.85 -8.78 24.22
CA ILE A 516 3.61 -9.31 23.08
C ILE A 516 4.52 -10.44 23.58
N THR A 517 3.86 -11.53 23.96
CA THR A 517 4.49 -12.75 24.48
C THR A 517 3.97 -13.97 23.70
N PRO A 518 4.79 -15.02 23.54
CA PRO A 518 4.37 -16.25 22.86
C PRO A 518 3.05 -16.82 23.37
N PRO A 519 2.79 -16.96 24.69
CA PRO A 519 1.54 -17.56 25.18
C PRO A 519 0.29 -16.74 24.84
N ILE A 520 0.38 -15.40 24.94
CA ILE A 520 -0.76 -14.53 24.68
C ILE A 520 -1.06 -14.45 23.20
N LEU A 521 -0.03 -14.23 22.38
CA LEU A 521 -0.22 -14.16 20.94
C LEU A 521 -0.68 -15.51 20.39
N SER A 522 -0.14 -16.63 20.86
CA SER A 522 -0.60 -17.95 20.42
C SER A 522 -2.10 -18.15 20.69
N ARG A 523 -2.57 -17.72 21.86
CA ARG A 523 -4.00 -17.76 22.22
C ARG A 523 -4.87 -16.84 21.37
N LEU A 524 -4.37 -15.66 20.99
CA LEU A 524 -5.11 -14.68 20.17
C LEU A 524 -5.15 -15.09 18.69
N TYR A 525 -4.10 -15.76 18.21
CA TYR A 525 -4.03 -16.29 16.84
C TYR A 525 -4.68 -17.66 16.68
N GLY A 526 -4.81 -18.44 17.77
CA GLY A 526 -5.28 -19.82 17.70
C GLY A 526 -4.26 -20.78 17.09
N ALA A 527 -2.99 -20.38 17.05
CA ALA A 527 -1.86 -21.13 16.51
C ALA A 527 -0.62 -20.87 17.38
N PRO A 528 0.36 -21.77 17.43
CA PRO A 528 1.62 -21.50 18.12
C PRO A 528 2.35 -20.31 17.47
N ILE A 529 2.74 -19.33 18.28
CA ILE A 529 3.41 -18.10 17.88
C ILE A 529 4.68 -17.91 18.70
N ASP A 530 5.80 -17.75 18.02
CA ASP A 530 7.08 -17.37 18.62
C ASP A 530 7.32 -15.87 18.52
N VAL A 531 7.98 -15.32 19.53
CA VAL A 531 8.31 -13.89 19.61
C VAL A 531 9.81 -13.74 19.85
N MET A 532 10.50 -13.11 18.90
CA MET A 532 11.93 -12.81 19.00
C MET A 532 12.15 -11.30 19.12
N ARG A 533 13.12 -10.91 19.97
CA ARG A 533 13.54 -9.51 20.13
C ARG A 533 14.97 -9.34 19.66
N LEU A 534 15.18 -8.51 18.64
CA LEU A 534 16.50 -8.29 18.05
C LEU A 534 16.70 -6.80 17.75
N ALA A 535 17.81 -6.23 18.21
CA ALA A 535 18.17 -4.82 17.99
C ALA A 535 17.05 -3.81 18.35
N GLY A 536 16.31 -4.08 19.43
CA GLY A 536 15.20 -3.21 19.87
C GLY A 536 13.92 -3.33 19.03
N ARG A 537 13.84 -4.32 18.13
CA ARG A 537 12.64 -4.65 17.35
C ARG A 537 12.04 -5.97 17.81
N ILE A 538 10.74 -6.13 17.56
CA ILE A 538 10.00 -7.36 17.85
C ILE A 538 9.62 -8.04 16.53
N PHE A 539 9.89 -9.34 16.46
CA PHE A 539 9.52 -10.23 15.36
C PHE A 539 8.57 -11.29 15.91
N VAL A 540 7.45 -11.50 15.20
CA VAL A 540 6.42 -12.47 15.55
C VAL A 540 6.37 -13.49 14.43
N MET A 541 6.53 -14.77 14.75
CA MET A 541 6.62 -15.88 13.79
C MET A 541 5.60 -16.98 14.15
N SER A 542 5.12 -17.74 13.19
CA SER A 542 4.27 -18.91 13.45
C SER A 542 5.17 -20.10 13.82
N GLY A 543 5.02 -20.65 15.02
CA GLY A 543 5.90 -21.69 15.56
C GLY A 543 5.36 -23.10 15.27
N GLY A 544 5.71 -23.71 14.15
CA GLY A 544 5.09 -24.97 13.73
C GLY A 544 6.03 -26.02 13.15
N VAL A 545 7.13 -26.38 13.84
CA VAL A 545 7.79 -27.69 13.62
C VAL A 545 8.28 -28.25 14.95
N GLU A 546 7.58 -29.28 15.44
CA GLU A 546 8.13 -30.22 16.42
C GLU A 546 9.27 -31.00 15.74
N ILE A 547 10.47 -30.88 16.31
CA ILE A 547 11.62 -31.68 15.92
C ILE A 547 11.39 -33.10 16.45
N GLU A 548 10.90 -34.02 15.62
CA GLU A 548 11.06 -35.45 15.90
C GLU A 548 12.55 -35.77 15.83
N LYS A 549 13.17 -35.86 17.01
CA LYS A 549 14.41 -36.61 17.22
C LYS A 549 14.13 -38.05 16.82
N HIS A 550 14.59 -38.47 15.65
CA HIS A 550 14.83 -39.89 15.41
C HIS A 550 16.24 -40.21 15.87
N ASP A 551 16.28 -41.07 16.87
CA ASP A 551 17.45 -41.59 17.55
C ASP A 551 18.42 -42.28 16.59
N HIS A 552 19.70 -42.11 16.90
CA HIS A 552 20.77 -42.94 16.40
C HIS A 552 20.52 -44.41 16.75
N ALA A 553 20.29 -45.24 15.73
CA ALA A 553 20.63 -46.65 15.79
C ALA A 553 21.68 -46.91 14.72
N HIS A 554 22.90 -47.14 15.20
CA HIS A 554 23.96 -47.78 14.45
C HIS A 554 23.52 -49.18 14.06
N GLU A 555 23.67 -49.55 12.79
CA GLU A 555 24.07 -50.91 12.40
C GLU A 555 25.09 -50.80 11.25
N ASP A 556 26.20 -51.50 11.47
CA ASP A 556 27.42 -51.52 10.70
C ASP A 556 27.28 -52.26 9.35
N ASP A 557 28.15 -51.89 8.43
CA ASP A 557 28.79 -52.65 7.34
C ASP A 557 28.13 -53.95 6.81
N ALA A 558 27.79 -53.94 5.52
CA ALA A 558 28.20 -55.01 4.60
C ALA A 558 28.11 -54.57 3.13
N ASP A 559 29.26 -54.61 2.46
CA ASP A 559 29.44 -54.67 1.01
C ASP A 559 28.53 -55.73 0.35
N LEU A 560 28.09 -55.48 -0.89
CA LEU A 560 28.13 -56.40 -2.07
C LEU A 560 27.22 -55.93 -3.23
N GLY A 561 27.87 -55.44 -4.30
CA GLY A 561 27.79 -55.99 -5.67
C GLY A 561 26.49 -55.97 -6.51
N HIS A 562 26.60 -55.34 -7.70
CA HIS A 562 25.90 -55.61 -8.99
C HIS A 562 24.38 -55.38 -9.03
N GLY A 563 23.71 -54.89 -10.09
CA GLY A 563 23.99 -54.81 -11.51
C GLY A 563 22.72 -55.26 -12.27
N HIS A 564 22.28 -54.45 -13.23
CA HIS A 564 21.35 -54.70 -14.34
C HIS A 564 19.83 -54.43 -14.25
N GLU A 565 19.42 -53.72 -15.31
CA GLU A 565 18.11 -53.53 -15.94
C GLU A 565 17.32 -54.84 -16.13
N HIS A 566 15.98 -54.74 -16.12
CA HIS A 566 15.14 -55.19 -17.24
C HIS A 566 13.71 -54.64 -17.12
N ALA A 567 13.14 -54.35 -18.30
CA ALA A 567 11.83 -53.79 -18.55
C ALA A 567 10.77 -54.89 -18.82
N GLN A 568 9.49 -54.48 -18.75
CA GLN A 568 8.32 -55.05 -19.44
C GLN A 568 7.92 -56.49 -19.03
N ASP A 569 6.70 -56.99 -19.19
CA ASP A 569 5.34 -56.51 -19.44
C ASP A 569 4.44 -57.76 -19.24
N HIS A 570 3.14 -57.53 -19.16
CA HIS A 570 1.98 -58.39 -18.91
C HIS A 570 1.96 -59.89 -19.33
N GLY A 571 1.13 -60.64 -18.59
CA GLY A 571 0.37 -61.80 -19.07
C GLY A 571 -0.38 -62.49 -17.92
N HIS A 572 -1.65 -62.15 -17.69
CA HIS A 572 -2.86 -62.83 -18.18
C HIS A 572 -3.36 -63.91 -17.20
N ASP A 573 -4.59 -63.74 -16.69
CA ASP A 573 -5.55 -64.84 -16.84
C ASP A 573 -7.02 -64.40 -16.84
N HIS A 574 -7.77 -65.14 -17.65
CA HIS A 574 -9.14 -64.92 -18.11
C HIS A 574 -10.23 -65.24 -17.08
N ALA A 575 -11.37 -64.55 -17.14
CA ALA A 575 -12.66 -65.19 -17.44
C ALA A 575 -13.83 -64.18 -17.52
N SER A 576 -14.44 -64.20 -18.70
CA SER A 576 -15.73 -63.68 -19.15
C SER A 576 -16.93 -63.72 -18.17
N HIS A 577 -17.71 -62.64 -18.14
CA HIS A 577 -19.15 -62.72 -18.44
C HIS A 577 -19.66 -61.40 -19.05
N GLN A 578 -20.19 -61.50 -20.27
CA GLN A 578 -20.89 -60.44 -21.02
C GLN A 578 -22.38 -60.38 -20.68
N ARG A 579 -22.96 -59.21 -21.04
CA ARG A 579 -24.37 -58.81 -21.33
C ARG A 579 -24.93 -57.88 -20.26
N GLY A 580 -25.49 -56.72 -20.55
CA GLY A 580 -25.78 -56.04 -21.82
C GLY A 580 -26.69 -54.82 -21.57
N LEU A 581 -26.50 -53.79 -22.38
CA LEU A 581 -27.47 -52.80 -22.86
C LEU A 581 -28.52 -52.18 -21.90
N ALA A 582 -28.32 -50.88 -21.67
CA ALA A 582 -29.28 -49.76 -21.64
C ALA A 582 -30.80 -50.05 -21.62
N ARG A 583 -31.50 -49.43 -20.65
CA ARG A 583 -32.70 -48.61 -20.92
C ARG A 583 -33.11 -47.73 -19.74
N SER A 584 -33.66 -46.58 -20.11
CA SER A 584 -34.22 -45.48 -19.32
C SER A 584 -35.50 -45.84 -18.56
N GLY A 585 -35.76 -45.10 -17.48
CA GLY A 585 -37.10 -44.53 -17.23
C GLY A 585 -37.92 -45.10 -16.07
N ALA A 586 -38.02 -44.27 -15.02
CA ALA A 586 -39.24 -43.86 -14.32
C ALA A 586 -40.01 -44.83 -13.37
N ARG A 587 -40.14 -44.31 -12.14
CA ARG A 587 -41.30 -44.24 -11.22
C ARG A 587 -41.50 -45.29 -10.11
N ASP A 588 -41.65 -44.68 -8.92
CA ASP A 588 -42.52 -44.98 -7.78
C ASP A 588 -42.27 -46.23 -6.92
N ALA A 589 -41.55 -46.02 -5.80
CA ALA A 589 -42.05 -46.16 -4.42
C ALA A 589 -41.01 -45.62 -3.43
#